data_AF-A0A7S0TT93-F1
#
_entry.id   AF-A0A7S0TT93-F1
#
_cell.length_a   1.000
_cell.length_b   1.000
_cell.length_c   1.000
_cell.angle_alpha   90.00
_cell.angle_beta   90.00
_cell.angle_gamma   90.00
#
_symmetry.space_group_name_H-M   'P 1'
#
loop_
_entity.id
_entity.type
_entity.pdbx_description
1 polymer ?
#
loop_
_entity_poly.entity_id
_entity_poly.type
_entity_poly.pdbx_seq_one_letter_code
_entity_poly.pdbx_strand_id
1 'polypeptide(L)'
;KRDRLVDLHNYVLGIRLFNKALGKGGSGLGDKIRDASEQVLSLGTDVMNQLGDAEKVVADTQAVINFAHKMGEKASTSKAPLQRLHDELAYKRQYIGFLQSFEQEIATSQEQMHNIALDYDSHMEELRELVGRKSAVPKERVYPLFEGLSKLWMEAKDVEMHNGALQSIFDELVSFSSPNFKSVLNEEDVSTAYRDQQGEEAKPGAEAAAAGGEG
;
A
#
# COMPACT_ATOMS: atom_id res chain seq x y z
N LYS A 1 -17.82 -13.30 -36.49
CA LYS A 1 -17.84 -14.66 -35.85
C LYS A 1 -17.09 -14.66 -34.51
N ARG A 2 -15.96 -13.94 -34.38
CA ARG A 2 -15.22 -13.77 -33.12
C ARG A 2 -16.04 -13.06 -32.03
N ASP A 3 -16.74 -11.98 -32.38
CA ASP A 3 -17.50 -11.17 -31.40
C ASP A 3 -18.62 -11.97 -30.74
N ARG A 4 -19.39 -12.74 -31.53
CA ARG A 4 -20.44 -13.63 -30.99
C ARG A 4 -19.91 -14.71 -30.04
N LEU A 5 -18.65 -15.13 -30.19
CA LEU A 5 -18.03 -16.11 -29.29
C LEU A 5 -17.61 -15.46 -27.97
N VAL A 6 -17.14 -14.21 -28.02
CA VAL A 6 -16.81 -13.41 -26.83
C VAL A 6 -18.08 -13.09 -26.04
N ASP A 7 -19.15 -12.68 -26.72
CA ASP A 7 -20.45 -12.42 -26.08
C ASP A 7 -20.98 -13.68 -25.38
N LEU A 8 -20.95 -14.82 -26.09
CA LEU A 8 -21.39 -16.10 -25.52
C LEU A 8 -20.54 -16.52 -24.32
N HIS A 9 -19.22 -16.31 -24.39
CA HIS A 9 -18.31 -16.55 -23.27
C HIS A 9 -18.71 -15.71 -22.05
N ASN A 10 -18.92 -14.41 -22.26
CA ASN A 10 -19.27 -13.48 -21.18
C ASN A 10 -20.62 -13.84 -20.54
N TYR A 11 -21.64 -14.16 -21.35
CA TYR A 11 -22.93 -14.60 -20.81
C TYR A 11 -22.81 -15.87 -19.98
N VAL A 12 -22.08 -16.89 -20.49
CA VAL A 12 -21.89 -18.15 -19.77
C VAL A 12 -21.13 -17.94 -18.46
N LEU A 13 -20.07 -17.11 -18.47
CA LEU A 13 -19.31 -16.80 -17.26
C LEU A 13 -20.20 -16.06 -16.24
N GLY A 14 -20.90 -15.02 -16.65
CA GLY A 14 -21.85 -14.29 -15.80
C GLY A 14 -22.91 -15.17 -15.17
N ILE A 15 -23.53 -16.07 -15.94
CA ILE A 15 -24.51 -17.05 -15.43
C ILE A 15 -23.87 -17.97 -14.39
N ARG A 16 -22.65 -18.46 -14.63
CA ARG A 16 -21.95 -19.32 -13.67
C ARG A 16 -21.58 -18.59 -12.39
N LEU A 17 -21.17 -17.33 -12.48
CA LEU A 17 -20.89 -16.46 -11.32
C LEU A 17 -22.16 -16.26 -10.48
N PHE A 18 -23.28 -15.92 -11.12
CA PHE A 18 -24.56 -15.78 -10.44
C PHE A 18 -25.03 -17.09 -9.80
N ASN A 19 -24.90 -18.22 -10.50
CA ASN A 19 -25.24 -19.53 -9.94
C ASN A 19 -24.33 -19.93 -8.76
N LYS A 20 -23.06 -19.52 -8.77
CA LYS A 20 -22.14 -19.67 -7.62
C LYS A 20 -22.66 -18.88 -6.42
N ALA A 21 -23.03 -17.61 -6.63
CA ALA A 21 -23.59 -16.74 -5.59
C ALA A 21 -24.93 -17.22 -5.01
N LEU A 22 -25.67 -18.08 -5.74
CA LEU A 22 -26.89 -18.74 -5.26
C LEU A 22 -26.65 -20.13 -4.64
N GLY A 23 -25.43 -20.65 -4.65
CA GLY A 23 -25.11 -22.02 -4.20
C GLY A 23 -25.66 -23.13 -5.11
N LYS A 24 -26.02 -22.80 -6.37
CA LYS A 24 -26.65 -23.72 -7.34
C LYS A 24 -25.68 -24.26 -8.40
N GLY A 25 -24.41 -23.83 -8.37
CA GLY A 25 -23.42 -24.23 -9.36
C GLY A 25 -22.13 -23.41 -9.25
N GLY A 26 -21.38 -23.32 -10.36
CA GLY A 26 -20.16 -22.48 -10.42
C GLY A 26 -18.97 -23.03 -9.64
N SER A 27 -18.97 -24.32 -9.31
CA SER A 27 -17.80 -25.02 -8.76
C SER A 27 -16.59 -24.84 -9.68
N GLY A 28 -15.44 -24.51 -9.07
CA GLY A 28 -14.18 -24.25 -9.77
C GLY A 28 -13.93 -22.80 -10.20
N LEU A 29 -14.88 -21.87 -10.01
CA LEU A 29 -14.61 -20.44 -10.20
C LEU A 29 -14.07 -19.83 -8.89
N GLY A 30 -12.88 -19.22 -8.96
CA GLY A 30 -12.30 -18.43 -7.86
C GLY A 30 -13.13 -17.20 -7.53
N ASP A 31 -12.95 -16.64 -6.33
CA ASP A 31 -13.65 -15.43 -5.90
C ASP A 31 -12.79 -14.20 -6.19
N LYS A 32 -12.64 -13.87 -7.47
CA LYS A 32 -11.68 -12.85 -7.90
C LYS A 32 -11.96 -11.46 -7.36
N ILE A 33 -13.22 -11.13 -7.06
CA ILE A 33 -13.55 -9.86 -6.43
C ILE A 33 -12.92 -9.80 -5.04
N ARG A 34 -13.16 -10.83 -4.22
CA ARG A 34 -12.61 -10.91 -2.87
C ARG A 34 -11.10 -11.11 -2.88
N ASP A 35 -10.60 -12.09 -3.63
CA ASP A 35 -9.19 -12.48 -3.67
C ASP A 35 -8.32 -11.27 -4.11
N ALA A 36 -8.73 -10.51 -5.13
CA ALA A 36 -8.04 -9.29 -5.53
C ALA A 36 -8.11 -8.21 -4.46
N SER A 37 -9.30 -7.97 -3.87
CA SER A 37 -9.47 -6.94 -2.82
C SER A 37 -8.59 -7.21 -1.61
N GLU A 38 -8.54 -8.46 -1.14
CA GLU A 38 -7.69 -8.89 -0.02
C GLU A 38 -6.20 -8.70 -0.36
N GLN A 39 -5.79 -9.07 -1.58
CA GLN A 39 -4.41 -8.90 -2.02
C GLN A 39 -3.98 -7.42 -2.07
N VAL A 40 -4.82 -6.54 -2.64
CA VAL A 40 -4.50 -5.10 -2.73
C VAL A 40 -4.40 -4.48 -1.33
N LEU A 41 -5.29 -4.84 -0.41
CA LEU A 41 -5.26 -4.36 0.98
C LEU A 41 -4.04 -4.87 1.75
N SER A 42 -3.69 -6.14 1.58
CA SER A 42 -2.50 -6.74 2.22
C SER A 42 -1.24 -6.04 1.74
N LEU A 43 -1.03 -5.97 0.43
CA LEU A 43 0.16 -5.33 -0.15
C LEU A 43 0.25 -3.85 0.23
N GLY A 44 -0.88 -3.13 0.25
CA GLY A 44 -0.92 -1.73 0.72
C GLY A 44 -0.46 -1.57 2.16
N THR A 45 -0.90 -2.48 3.05
CA THR A 45 -0.48 -2.49 4.46
C THR A 45 1.03 -2.76 4.57
N ASP A 46 1.54 -3.73 3.81
CA ASP A 46 2.96 -4.09 3.84
C ASP A 46 3.86 -2.94 3.34
N VAL A 47 3.44 -2.26 2.26
CA VAL A 47 4.15 -1.08 1.74
C VAL A 47 4.13 0.06 2.74
N MET A 48 2.99 0.37 3.37
CA MET A 48 2.89 1.41 4.39
C MET A 48 3.77 1.13 5.60
N ASN A 49 3.80 -0.12 6.08
CA ASN A 49 4.67 -0.52 7.18
C ASN A 49 6.15 -0.34 6.82
N GLN A 50 6.56 -0.80 5.63
CA GLN A 50 7.94 -0.62 5.16
C GLN A 50 8.32 0.85 4.96
N LEU A 51 7.38 1.67 4.50
CA LEU A 51 7.60 3.11 4.35
C LEU A 51 7.83 3.76 5.71
N GLY A 52 6.99 3.46 6.71
CA GLY A 52 7.15 3.98 8.08
C GLY A 52 8.46 3.56 8.73
N ASP A 53 8.88 2.30 8.54
CA ASP A 53 10.17 1.81 9.02
C ASP A 53 11.35 2.55 8.35
N ALA A 54 11.27 2.76 7.03
CA ALA A 54 12.29 3.49 6.28
C ALA A 54 12.39 4.96 6.68
N GLU A 55 11.25 5.63 6.87
CA GLU A 55 11.17 7.01 7.34
C GLU A 55 11.79 7.18 8.73
N LYS A 56 11.52 6.24 9.64
CA LYS A 56 12.13 6.22 10.97
C LYS A 56 13.66 6.13 10.88
N VAL A 57 14.19 5.22 10.07
CA VAL A 57 15.65 5.07 9.88
C VAL A 57 16.26 6.35 9.30
N VAL A 58 15.58 7.02 8.37
CA VAL A 58 16.03 8.32 7.82
C VAL A 58 16.05 9.39 8.91
N ALA A 59 15.04 9.47 9.76
CA ALA A 59 14.98 10.41 10.87
C ALA A 59 16.11 10.17 11.88
N ASP A 60 16.31 8.92 12.29
CA ASP A 60 17.37 8.51 13.23
C ASP A 60 18.75 8.86 12.66
N THR A 61 18.99 8.53 11.39
CA THR A 61 20.27 8.80 10.71
C THR A 61 20.53 10.30 10.60
N GLN A 62 19.51 11.08 10.25
CA GLN A 62 19.62 12.54 10.17
C GLN A 62 19.91 13.17 11.54
N ALA A 63 19.30 12.67 12.62
CA ALA A 63 19.57 13.15 13.98
C ALA A 63 21.04 12.91 14.38
N VAL A 64 21.59 11.73 14.09
CA VAL A 64 22.99 11.39 14.39
C VAL A 64 23.96 12.24 13.57
N ILE A 65 23.71 12.44 12.28
CA ILE A 65 24.52 13.33 11.42
C ILE A 65 24.52 14.76 11.97
N ASN A 66 23.36 15.28 12.36
CA ASN A 66 23.24 16.62 12.93
C ASN A 66 24.02 16.74 14.24
N PHE A 67 23.95 15.74 15.12
CA PHE A 67 24.71 15.69 16.36
C PHE A 67 26.23 15.66 16.11
N ALA A 68 26.68 14.84 15.16
CA ALA A 68 28.10 14.75 14.77
C ALA A 68 28.65 16.09 14.26
N HIS A 69 27.85 16.84 13.47
CA HIS A 69 28.21 18.19 13.03
C HIS A 69 28.28 19.20 14.18
N LYS A 70 27.38 19.11 15.17
CA LYS A 70 27.35 20.03 16.33
C LYS A 70 28.53 19.81 17.29
N MET A 71 28.80 18.55 17.66
CA MET A 71 29.81 18.20 18.67
C MET A 71 31.23 18.04 18.07
N GLY A 72 31.34 18.01 16.74
CA GLY A 72 32.57 17.73 16.00
C GLY A 72 32.83 16.23 15.88
N GLU A 73 33.47 15.79 14.78
CA GLU A 73 33.64 14.36 14.42
C GLU A 73 34.24 13.49 15.54
N LYS A 74 35.04 14.06 16.44
CA LYS A 74 35.67 13.34 17.56
C LYS A 74 34.73 13.04 18.75
N ALA A 75 33.58 13.71 18.81
CA ALA A 75 32.55 13.52 19.83
C ALA A 75 31.28 12.86 19.26
N SER A 76 31.33 12.45 17.98
CA SER A 76 30.30 11.62 17.36
C SER A 76 30.12 10.32 18.16
N THR A 77 28.88 10.01 18.52
CA THR A 77 28.53 8.74 19.17
C THR A 77 28.73 7.56 18.23
N SER A 78 28.43 7.75 16.95
CA SER A 78 28.63 6.71 15.94
C SER A 78 30.11 6.50 15.61
N LYS A 79 30.54 5.23 15.60
CA LYS A 79 31.86 4.79 15.11
C LYS A 79 31.95 4.81 13.57
N ALA A 80 30.86 5.08 12.87
CA ALA A 80 30.81 5.18 11.43
C ALA A 80 31.50 6.46 10.94
N PRO A 81 32.25 6.43 9.83
CA PRO A 81 32.65 7.65 9.15
C PRO A 81 31.41 8.46 8.74
N LEU A 82 31.43 9.78 8.92
CA LEU A 82 30.31 10.66 8.60
C LEU A 82 29.86 10.54 7.13
N GLN A 83 30.81 10.35 6.21
CA GLN A 83 30.53 10.09 4.80
C GLN A 83 29.64 8.85 4.61
N ARG A 84 29.88 7.77 5.37
CA ARG A 84 29.10 6.54 5.29
C ARG A 84 27.65 6.76 5.77
N LEU A 85 27.45 7.61 6.78
CA LEU A 85 26.11 7.99 7.25
C LEU A 85 25.36 8.83 6.19
N HIS A 86 26.06 9.71 5.47
CA HIS A 86 25.47 10.44 4.34
C HIS A 86 25.07 9.49 3.20
N ASP A 87 25.93 8.52 2.86
CA ASP A 87 25.64 7.53 1.83
C ASP A 87 24.44 6.64 2.23
N GLU A 88 24.36 6.24 3.50
CA GLU A 88 23.21 5.53 4.11
C GLU A 88 21.92 6.34 3.99
N LEU A 89 21.96 7.61 4.37
CA LEU A 89 20.83 8.52 4.29
C LEU A 89 20.35 8.71 2.84
N ALA A 90 21.28 8.87 1.89
CA ALA A 90 20.96 9.03 0.47
C ALA A 90 20.29 7.77 -0.09
N TYR A 91 20.84 6.59 0.21
CA TYR A 91 20.25 5.30 -0.17
C TYR A 91 18.84 5.14 0.41
N LYS A 92 18.64 5.43 1.70
CA LYS A 92 17.33 5.28 2.35
C LYS A 92 16.29 6.27 1.80
N ARG A 93 16.68 7.49 1.44
CA ARG A 93 15.80 8.43 0.72
C ARG A 93 15.39 7.92 -0.66
N GLN A 94 16.32 7.30 -1.40
CA GLN A 94 15.99 6.68 -2.68
C GLN A 94 15.02 5.50 -2.49
N TYR A 95 15.24 4.67 -1.46
CA TYR A 95 14.35 3.57 -1.11
C TYR A 95 12.94 4.06 -0.77
N ILE A 96 12.80 5.14 0.01
CA ILE A 96 11.51 5.79 0.27
C ILE A 96 10.84 6.23 -1.03
N GLY A 97 11.58 6.83 -1.96
CA GLY A 97 11.02 7.23 -3.27
C GLY A 97 10.46 6.05 -4.07
N PHE A 98 11.09 4.87 -4.00
CA PHE A 98 10.53 3.65 -4.59
C PHE A 98 9.27 3.19 -3.86
N LEU A 99 9.28 3.16 -2.52
CA LEU A 99 8.10 2.77 -1.72
C LEU A 99 6.90 3.69 -1.95
N GLN A 100 7.12 5.00 -2.07
CA GLN A 100 6.06 5.97 -2.42
C GLN A 100 5.49 5.74 -3.83
N SER A 101 6.33 5.28 -4.77
CA SER A 101 5.85 4.89 -6.10
C SER A 101 4.94 3.65 -6.01
N PHE A 102 5.29 2.67 -5.17
CA PHE A 102 4.42 1.51 -4.90
C PHE A 102 3.11 1.92 -4.23
N GLU A 103 3.17 2.80 -3.22
CA GLU A 103 1.99 3.31 -2.53
C GLU A 103 0.99 3.93 -3.50
N GLN A 104 1.47 4.73 -4.46
CA GLN A 104 0.63 5.35 -5.47
C GLN A 104 -0.03 4.33 -6.42
N GLU A 105 0.71 3.33 -6.89
CA GLU A 105 0.17 2.26 -7.75
C GLU A 105 -0.87 1.41 -7.01
N ILE A 106 -0.63 1.13 -5.73
CA ILE A 106 -1.57 0.39 -4.88
C ILE A 106 -2.82 1.22 -4.61
N ALA A 107 -2.69 2.53 -4.34
CA ALA A 107 -3.84 3.41 -4.16
C ALA A 107 -4.75 3.42 -5.40
N THR A 108 -4.18 3.45 -6.61
CA THR A 108 -4.94 3.30 -7.85
C THR A 108 -5.63 1.94 -7.95
N SER A 109 -4.92 0.85 -7.60
CA SER A 109 -5.52 -0.49 -7.55
C SER A 109 -6.65 -0.61 -6.52
N GLN A 110 -6.55 0.07 -5.37
CA GLN A 110 -7.58 0.07 -4.33
C GLN A 110 -8.85 0.78 -4.82
N GLU A 111 -8.70 1.95 -5.44
CA GLU A 111 -9.83 2.67 -6.04
C GLU A 111 -10.50 1.84 -7.13
N GLN A 112 -9.70 1.21 -8.01
CA GLN A 112 -10.21 0.35 -9.06
C GLN A 112 -10.99 -0.84 -8.49
N MET A 113 -10.45 -1.55 -7.49
CA MET A 113 -11.15 -2.67 -6.85
C MET A 113 -12.41 -2.25 -6.11
N HIS A 114 -12.39 -1.08 -5.47
CA HIS A 114 -13.57 -0.55 -4.79
C HIS A 114 -14.73 -0.36 -5.77
N ASN A 115 -14.47 0.28 -6.92
CA ASN A 115 -15.48 0.49 -7.96
C ASN A 115 -15.96 -0.84 -8.56
N ILE A 116 -15.04 -1.76 -8.86
CA ILE A 116 -15.38 -3.08 -9.40
C ILE A 116 -16.29 -3.86 -8.42
N ALA A 117 -15.98 -3.84 -7.13
CA ALA A 117 -16.75 -4.55 -6.11
C ALA A 117 -18.17 -3.97 -5.97
N LEU A 118 -18.30 -2.64 -5.94
CA LEU A 118 -19.60 -1.96 -5.86
C LEU A 118 -20.49 -2.30 -7.07
N ASP A 119 -19.94 -2.22 -8.29
CA ASP A 119 -20.69 -2.53 -9.50
C ASP A 119 -21.04 -4.02 -9.59
N TYR A 120 -20.16 -4.90 -9.09
CA TYR A 120 -20.40 -6.33 -9.06
C TYR A 120 -21.56 -6.70 -8.13
N ASP A 121 -21.57 -6.13 -6.93
CA ASP A 121 -22.63 -6.34 -5.94
C ASP A 121 -23.96 -5.76 -6.44
N SER A 122 -23.94 -4.57 -7.04
CA SER A 122 -25.11 -3.96 -7.68
C SER A 122 -25.73 -4.85 -8.76
N HIS A 123 -24.92 -5.36 -9.70
CA HIS A 123 -25.39 -6.29 -10.73
C HIS A 123 -25.90 -7.62 -10.14
N MET A 124 -25.24 -8.13 -9.09
CA MET A 124 -25.68 -9.34 -8.39
C MET A 124 -27.06 -9.15 -7.75
N GLU A 125 -27.29 -8.02 -7.07
CA GLU A 125 -28.57 -7.69 -6.45
C GLU A 125 -29.68 -7.54 -7.50
N GLU A 126 -29.43 -6.80 -8.58
CA GLU A 126 -30.42 -6.63 -9.65
C GLU A 126 -30.81 -7.98 -10.28
N LEU A 127 -29.84 -8.87 -10.50
CA LEU A 127 -30.11 -10.24 -10.98
C LEU A 127 -30.91 -11.06 -9.97
N ARG A 128 -30.63 -10.96 -8.66
CA ARG A 128 -31.41 -11.64 -7.61
C ARG A 128 -32.87 -11.17 -7.65
N GLU A 129 -33.11 -9.87 -7.81
CA GLU A 129 -34.46 -9.32 -7.90
C GLU A 129 -35.21 -9.78 -9.15
N LEU A 130 -34.56 -9.72 -10.32
CA LEU A 130 -35.16 -10.09 -11.60
C LEU A 130 -35.51 -11.58 -11.67
N VAL A 131 -34.63 -12.44 -11.17
CA VAL A 131 -34.81 -13.89 -11.18
C VAL A 131 -35.72 -14.37 -10.05
N GLY A 132 -35.72 -13.70 -8.89
CA GLY A 132 -36.55 -14.06 -7.74
C GLY A 132 -38.03 -13.73 -7.89
N ARG A 133 -38.40 -12.73 -8.70
CA ARG A 133 -39.76 -12.18 -8.76
C ARG A 133 -40.68 -12.80 -9.84
N LYS A 134 -40.21 -13.61 -10.81
CA LYS A 134 -41.03 -14.01 -11.98
C LYS A 134 -40.82 -15.44 -12.48
N SER A 135 -41.88 -16.02 -13.07
CA SER A 135 -41.84 -17.31 -13.81
C SER A 135 -41.12 -17.21 -15.16
N ALA A 136 -40.95 -16.00 -15.69
CA ALA A 136 -40.21 -15.70 -16.91
C ALA A 136 -39.37 -14.44 -16.74
N VAL A 137 -38.08 -14.55 -17.07
CA VAL A 137 -37.08 -13.50 -16.89
C VAL A 137 -36.82 -12.82 -18.25
N PRO A 138 -37.00 -11.48 -18.38
CA PRO A 138 -36.78 -10.77 -19.63
C PRO A 138 -35.32 -10.83 -20.07
N LYS A 139 -35.06 -11.40 -21.24
CA LYS A 139 -33.71 -11.63 -21.78
C LYS A 139 -32.96 -10.31 -21.98
N GLU A 140 -33.67 -9.28 -22.41
CA GLU A 140 -33.16 -7.93 -22.70
C GLU A 140 -32.61 -7.23 -21.45
N ARG A 141 -33.01 -7.70 -20.25
CA ARG A 141 -32.54 -7.15 -18.96
C ARG A 141 -31.43 -7.99 -18.34
N VAL A 142 -31.52 -9.32 -18.40
CA VAL A 142 -30.54 -10.18 -17.71
C VAL A 142 -29.25 -10.43 -18.48
N TYR A 143 -29.29 -10.47 -19.82
CA TYR A 143 -28.06 -10.68 -20.59
C TYR A 143 -27.02 -9.57 -20.37
N PRO A 144 -27.39 -8.27 -20.39
CA PRO A 144 -26.46 -7.19 -20.06
C PRO A 144 -25.85 -7.33 -18.66
N LEU A 145 -26.62 -7.74 -17.66
CA LEU A 145 -26.14 -7.92 -16.28
C LEU A 145 -25.16 -9.10 -16.18
N PHE A 146 -25.44 -10.23 -16.84
CA PHE A 146 -24.50 -11.34 -16.88
C PHE A 146 -23.20 -10.97 -17.59
N GLU A 147 -23.29 -10.22 -18.69
CA GLU A 147 -22.11 -9.70 -19.37
C GLU A 147 -21.32 -8.75 -18.45
N GLY A 148 -22.00 -7.84 -17.74
CA GLY A 148 -21.41 -6.94 -16.76
C GLY A 148 -20.65 -7.69 -15.65
N LEU A 149 -21.29 -8.68 -15.01
CA LEU A 149 -20.62 -9.53 -14.02
C LEU A 149 -19.37 -10.22 -14.56
N SER A 150 -19.43 -10.70 -15.79
CA SER A 150 -18.30 -11.35 -16.43
C SER A 150 -17.13 -10.38 -16.64
N LYS A 151 -17.42 -9.16 -17.12
CA LYS A 151 -16.39 -8.14 -17.34
C LYS A 151 -15.74 -7.72 -16.02
N LEU A 152 -16.54 -7.39 -15.02
CA LEU A 152 -16.06 -7.01 -13.69
C LEU A 152 -15.20 -8.11 -13.04
N TRP A 153 -15.60 -9.37 -13.19
CA TRP A 153 -14.80 -10.49 -12.68
C TRP A 153 -13.46 -10.66 -13.42
N MET A 154 -13.45 -10.44 -14.74
CA MET A 154 -12.20 -10.46 -15.53
C MET A 154 -11.30 -9.27 -15.18
N GLU A 155 -11.88 -8.08 -14.99
CA GLU A 155 -11.15 -6.90 -14.55
C GLU A 155 -10.53 -7.11 -13.16
N ALA A 156 -11.28 -7.68 -12.20
CA ALA A 156 -10.73 -8.03 -10.89
C ALA A 156 -9.57 -9.03 -10.99
N LYS A 157 -9.69 -10.02 -11.89
CA LYS A 157 -8.60 -10.97 -12.16
C LYS A 157 -7.38 -10.27 -12.76
N ASP A 158 -7.57 -9.28 -13.63
CA ASP A 158 -6.46 -8.52 -14.20
C ASP A 158 -5.76 -7.67 -13.12
N VAL A 159 -6.54 -7.08 -12.19
CA VAL A 159 -5.99 -6.37 -11.02
C VAL A 159 -5.24 -7.31 -10.07
N GLU A 160 -5.76 -8.52 -9.83
CA GLU A 160 -5.07 -9.57 -9.05
C GLU A 160 -3.72 -9.95 -9.68
N MET A 161 -3.69 -10.15 -11.00
CA MET A 161 -2.45 -10.48 -11.71
C MET A 161 -1.44 -9.32 -11.64
N HIS A 162 -1.92 -8.08 -11.80
CA HIS A 162 -1.09 -6.89 -11.69
C HIS A 162 -0.50 -6.73 -10.28
N ASN A 163 -1.32 -6.84 -9.23
CA ASN A 163 -0.85 -6.75 -7.85
C ASN A 163 0.04 -7.92 -7.46
N GLY A 164 -0.15 -9.12 -8.03
CA GLY A 164 0.79 -10.22 -7.85
C GLY A 164 2.19 -9.91 -8.41
N ALA A 165 2.26 -9.20 -9.53
CA ALA A 165 3.53 -8.72 -10.06
C ALA A 165 4.14 -7.62 -9.18
N LEU A 166 3.34 -6.65 -8.72
CA LEU A 166 3.80 -5.61 -7.78
C LEU A 166 4.34 -6.22 -6.49
N GLN A 167 3.63 -7.19 -5.90
CA GLN A 167 4.09 -7.91 -4.71
C GLN A 167 5.45 -8.56 -4.95
N SER A 168 5.65 -9.22 -6.10
CA SER A 168 6.92 -9.88 -6.42
C SER A 168 8.09 -8.88 -6.50
N ILE A 169 7.86 -7.71 -7.11
CA ILE A 169 8.88 -6.65 -7.20
C ILE A 169 9.13 -6.02 -5.82
N PHE A 170 8.07 -5.81 -5.04
CA PHE A 170 8.17 -5.31 -3.67
C PHE A 170 8.97 -6.26 -2.77
N ASP A 171 8.69 -7.56 -2.82
CA ASP A 171 9.43 -8.58 -2.06
C ASP A 171 10.91 -8.58 -2.44
N GLU A 172 11.22 -8.48 -3.73
CA GLU A 172 12.59 -8.36 -4.21
C GLU A 172 13.26 -7.08 -3.66
N LEU A 173 12.58 -5.94 -3.72
CA LEU A 173 13.08 -4.67 -3.18
C LEU A 173 13.35 -4.75 -1.67
N VAL A 174 12.43 -5.30 -0.89
CA VAL A 174 12.58 -5.49 0.57
C VAL A 174 13.75 -6.45 0.85
N SER A 175 13.91 -7.49 0.04
CA SER A 175 15.03 -8.45 0.15
C SER A 175 16.39 -7.82 -0.18
N PHE A 176 16.45 -6.74 -0.98
CA PHE A 176 17.69 -5.99 -1.17
C PHE A 176 17.98 -5.04 -0.01
N SER A 177 16.93 -4.52 0.64
CA SER A 177 17.03 -3.59 1.77
C SER A 177 17.44 -4.28 3.09
N SER A 178 17.02 -5.53 3.33
CA SER A 178 17.08 -6.17 4.66
C SER A 178 18.35 -6.99 5.01
N PRO A 179 19.06 -7.68 4.08
CA PRO A 179 20.28 -8.43 4.40
C PRO A 179 21.58 -7.67 4.11
N ASN A 180 21.59 -6.73 3.16
CA ASN A 180 22.81 -6.06 2.71
C ASN A 180 23.08 -4.73 3.42
N PHE A 181 22.09 -4.21 4.13
CA PHE A 181 22.18 -2.93 4.80
C PHE A 181 22.19 -3.11 6.33
N LYS A 182 23.35 -3.47 6.90
CA LYS A 182 23.55 -3.37 8.35
C LYS A 182 23.57 -1.89 8.72
N SER A 183 22.48 -1.40 9.33
CA SER A 183 22.47 -0.05 9.91
C SER A 183 23.69 0.09 10.81
N VAL A 184 24.44 1.16 10.61
CA VAL A 184 25.70 1.39 11.33
C VAL A 184 25.44 2.03 12.70
N LEU A 185 24.20 2.41 12.97
CA LEU A 185 23.76 3.08 14.18
C LEU A 185 23.31 2.06 15.22
N ASN A 186 23.85 2.19 16.43
CA ASN A 186 23.32 1.47 17.58
C ASN A 186 22.25 2.32 18.29
N GLU A 187 21.37 1.70 19.06
CA GLU A 187 20.31 2.42 19.82
C GLU A 187 20.87 3.53 20.74
N GLU A 188 22.10 3.39 21.20
CA GLU A 188 22.80 4.37 22.04
C GLU A 188 23.18 5.65 21.27
N ASP A 189 23.53 5.52 19.97
CA ASP A 189 23.86 6.65 19.11
C ASP A 189 22.64 7.55 18.88
N VAL A 190 21.50 6.89 18.61
CA VAL A 190 20.20 7.51 18.36
C VAL A 190 19.67 8.17 19.63
N SER A 191 19.70 7.46 20.77
CA SER A 191 19.23 7.97 22.06
C SER A 191 20.01 9.21 22.52
N THR A 192 21.32 9.25 22.27
CA THR A 192 22.16 10.40 22.65
C THR A 192 21.85 11.62 21.79
N ALA A 193 21.65 11.44 20.48
CA ALA A 193 21.27 12.52 19.58
C ALA A 193 19.90 13.14 19.94
N TYR A 194 18.91 12.32 20.29
CA TYR A 194 17.59 12.81 20.70
C TYR A 194 17.59 13.52 22.06
N ARG A 195 18.44 13.10 23.01
CA ARG A 195 18.57 13.77 24.31
C ARG A 195 19.14 15.19 24.18
N ASP A 196 20.05 15.41 23.24
CA ASP A 196 20.57 16.74 22.92
C ASP A 196 19.50 17.64 22.30
N GLN A 197 18.70 17.12 21.36
CA GLN A 197 17.58 17.85 20.76
C GLN A 197 16.48 18.25 21.79
N GLN A 198 16.10 17.34 22.68
CA GLN A 198 15.09 17.63 23.71
C GLN A 198 15.60 18.54 24.83
N GLY A 199 16.91 18.57 25.08
CA GLY A 199 17.53 19.51 26.01
C GLY A 199 17.50 20.98 25.53
N GLU A 200 17.39 21.21 24.22
CA GLU A 200 17.21 22.53 23.61
C GLU A 200 15.76 23.04 23.69
N GLU A 201 14.75 22.16 23.49
CA GLU A 201 13.33 22.57 23.59
C GLU A 201 12.91 23.03 25.00
N ALA A 202 13.64 22.63 26.04
CA ALA A 202 13.45 23.08 27.41
C ALA A 202 14.07 24.46 27.74
N LYS A 203 14.76 25.11 26.78
CA LYS A 203 15.41 26.43 26.97
C LYS A 203 14.88 27.56 26.05
N PRO A 204 13.56 27.84 26.02
CA PRO A 204 13.11 29.20 25.72
C PRO A 204 12.24 29.72 26.88
N GLY A 205 12.84 30.47 27.82
CA GLY A 205 12.02 31.15 28.84
C GLY A 205 12.74 31.86 30.00
N ALA A 206 14.03 31.60 30.25
CA ALA A 206 14.67 32.12 31.47
C ALA A 206 15.31 33.52 31.36
N GLU A 207 15.48 34.11 30.17
CA GLU A 207 16.21 35.38 30.02
C GLU A 207 15.35 36.63 29.79
N ALA A 208 14.02 36.54 29.72
CA ALA A 208 13.16 37.71 29.49
C ALA A 208 12.63 38.40 30.78
N ALA A 209 12.91 37.87 31.98
CA ALA A 209 12.33 38.38 33.23
C ALA A 209 13.24 39.33 34.04
N ALA A 210 14.46 39.64 33.59
CA ALA A 210 15.43 40.43 34.36
C ALA A 210 15.60 41.89 33.90
N ALA A 211 14.82 42.37 32.92
CA ALA A 211 14.91 43.74 32.42
C ALA A 211 13.54 44.44 32.49
N GLY A 212 13.10 44.77 33.70
CA GLY A 212 11.81 45.45 33.91
C GLY A 212 11.58 45.83 35.37
N GLY A 213 12.49 46.60 35.95
CA GLY A 213 12.35 47.05 37.33
C GLY A 213 13.42 48.05 37.72
N GLU A 214 13.40 49.23 37.11
CA GLU A 214 13.87 50.50 37.71
C GLU A 214 13.52 51.65 36.75
N GLY A 215 12.69 52.59 37.22
CA GLY A 215 12.23 53.77 36.47
C GLY A 215 10.84 54.20 36.86
#